data_AF-A0A7C8A929-F1
#
_entry.id   AF-A0A7C8A929-F1
#
_cell.length_a   1.000
_cell.length_b   1.000
_cell.length_c   1.000
_cell.angle_alpha   90.00
_cell.angle_beta   90.00
_cell.angle_gamma   90.00
#
_symmetry.space_group_name_H-M   'P 1'
#
loop_
_entity.id
_entity.type
_entity.pdbx_description
1 polymer ?
#
loop_
_entity_poly.entity_id
_entity_poly.type
_entity_poly.pdbx_seq_one_letter_code
_entity_poly.pdbx_strand_id
1 'polypeptide(L)'
;GIHSNGYSLVRKLFFDIMQWETDKYVSELDTTIGEELLKPTAIYVRDITELLKRFQIKAMAHITGGGIIGNIPRCIPQGYCAVIDKKTWKRPPIFRLIKELGNVTEEEMYRTFNMGIGFTIICDKDDVKDISNFFASKNTEHFNIGTIQKGDGGVVLC
;
A
#
# COMPACT_ATOMS: atom_id res chain seq x y z
N GLY A 1 5.44 4.10 -4.51
CA GLY A 1 4.64 4.90 -5.45
C GLY A 1 3.37 4.17 -5.82
N ILE A 2 2.78 4.48 -6.97
CA ILE A 2 1.49 3.90 -7.43
C ILE A 2 1.61 2.45 -7.94
N HIS A 3 2.82 1.93 -8.08
CA HIS A 3 3.12 0.63 -8.68
C HIS A 3 2.59 0.56 -10.12
N SER A 4 1.75 -0.42 -10.43
CA SER A 4 1.19 -0.68 -11.75
C SER A 4 -0.35 -0.56 -11.78
N ASN A 5 -0.98 0.07 -10.78
CA ASN A 5 -2.45 0.17 -10.67
C ASN A 5 -2.91 1.63 -10.54
N GLY A 6 -4.14 1.91 -10.99
CA GLY A 6 -4.74 3.25 -10.93
C GLY A 6 -4.33 4.22 -12.04
N TYR A 7 -3.56 3.76 -13.04
CA TYR A 7 -3.04 4.63 -14.12
C TYR A 7 -4.12 5.26 -14.99
N SER A 8 -5.29 4.63 -15.15
CA SER A 8 -6.39 5.25 -15.90
C SER A 8 -6.87 6.54 -15.23
N LEU A 9 -6.98 6.55 -13.90
CA LEU A 9 -7.36 7.73 -13.12
C LEU A 9 -6.24 8.75 -13.13
N VAL A 10 -5.01 8.31 -12.87
CA VAL A 10 -3.80 9.16 -12.84
C VAL A 10 -3.59 9.87 -14.18
N ARG A 11 -3.69 9.14 -15.30
CA ARG A 11 -3.48 9.70 -16.64
C ARG A 11 -4.53 10.76 -16.95
N LYS A 12 -5.80 10.43 -16.68
CA LYS A 12 -6.92 11.37 -16.86
C LYS A 12 -6.74 12.63 -16.00
N LEU A 13 -6.35 12.45 -14.73
CA LEU A 13 -6.17 13.57 -13.81
C LEU A 13 -5.04 14.50 -14.27
N PHE A 14 -3.82 13.99 -14.40
CA PHE A 14 -2.66 14.85 -14.61
C PHE A 14 -2.57 15.39 -16.04
N PHE A 15 -2.90 14.57 -17.05
CA PHE A 15 -2.69 14.95 -18.45
C PHE A 15 -3.96 15.48 -19.13
N ASP A 16 -5.13 14.90 -18.85
CA ASP A 16 -6.37 15.33 -19.52
C ASP A 16 -7.05 16.51 -18.81
N ILE A 17 -7.13 16.49 -17.46
CA ILE A 17 -7.80 17.52 -16.65
C ILE A 17 -6.84 18.65 -16.29
N MET A 18 -5.70 18.31 -15.68
CA MET A 18 -4.73 19.31 -15.23
C MET A 18 -3.84 19.82 -16.36
N GLN A 19 -3.82 19.14 -17.51
CA GLN A 19 -3.00 19.49 -18.68
C GLN A 19 -1.53 19.69 -18.34
N TRP A 20 -0.99 18.88 -17.42
CA TRP A 20 0.41 18.90 -17.08
C TRP A 20 1.21 18.13 -18.12
N GLU A 21 2.36 18.66 -18.52
CA GLU A 21 3.34 17.90 -19.30
C GLU A 21 4.12 16.93 -18.40
N THR A 22 4.66 15.86 -18.99
CA THR A 22 5.38 14.82 -18.23
C THR A 22 6.62 15.33 -17.50
N ASP A 23 7.25 16.39 -18.00
CA ASP A 23 8.45 17.03 -17.44
C ASP A 23 8.13 18.13 -16.41
N LYS A 24 6.85 18.34 -16.10
CA LYS A 24 6.44 19.29 -15.06
C LYS A 24 7.03 18.89 -13.71
N TYR A 25 7.89 19.74 -13.16
CA TYR A 25 8.38 19.60 -11.79
C TYR A 25 7.28 19.86 -10.76
N VAL A 26 7.20 19.02 -9.73
CA VAL A 26 6.23 19.12 -8.65
C VAL A 26 6.98 19.16 -7.33
N SER A 27 6.92 20.30 -6.62
CA SER A 27 7.72 20.52 -5.42
C SER A 27 7.38 19.56 -4.28
N GLU A 28 6.13 19.10 -4.17
CA GLU A 28 5.72 18.12 -3.16
C GLU A 28 6.26 16.71 -3.42
N LEU A 29 6.66 16.42 -4.66
CA LEU A 29 7.26 15.14 -5.08
C LEU A 29 8.78 15.20 -5.14
N ASP A 30 9.34 16.41 -5.24
CA ASP A 30 10.77 16.66 -5.44
C ASP A 30 11.32 16.00 -6.73
N THR A 31 10.49 15.93 -7.76
CA THR A 31 10.79 15.30 -9.06
C THR A 31 9.73 15.74 -10.09
N THR A 32 9.88 15.34 -11.35
CA THR A 32 8.83 15.54 -12.35
C THR A 32 7.67 14.56 -12.18
N ILE A 33 6.48 14.93 -12.67
CA ILE A 33 5.34 14.01 -12.61
C ILE A 33 5.61 12.73 -13.40
N GLY A 34 6.29 12.80 -14.56
CA GLY A 34 6.66 11.64 -15.36
C GLY A 34 7.58 10.68 -14.60
N GLU A 35 8.62 11.20 -13.95
CA GLU A 35 9.55 10.40 -13.14
C GLU A 35 8.86 9.74 -11.95
N GLU A 36 8.01 10.46 -11.20
CA GLU A 36 7.24 9.88 -10.09
C GLU A 36 6.34 8.73 -10.56
N LEU A 37 5.63 8.93 -11.68
CA LEU A 37 4.71 7.94 -12.23
C LEU A 37 5.44 6.74 -12.82
N LEU A 38 6.68 6.88 -13.28
CA LEU A 38 7.48 5.77 -13.83
C LEU A 38 8.31 5.03 -12.76
N LYS A 39 8.20 5.40 -11.48
CA LYS A 39 8.86 4.66 -10.39
C LYS A 39 8.46 3.18 -10.45
N PRO A 40 9.43 2.25 -10.54
CA PRO A 40 9.13 0.83 -10.75
C PRO A 40 8.40 0.23 -9.56
N THR A 41 7.55 -0.77 -9.84
CA THR A 41 6.90 -1.57 -8.80
C THR A 41 7.95 -2.30 -7.97
N ALA A 42 7.81 -2.24 -6.65
CA ALA A 42 8.68 -2.96 -5.73
C ALA A 42 8.52 -4.49 -5.88
N ILE A 43 9.62 -5.22 -5.80
CA ILE A 43 9.66 -6.67 -5.94
C ILE A 43 9.96 -7.31 -4.57
N TYR A 44 9.00 -8.08 -4.05
CA TYR A 44 9.04 -8.62 -2.69
C TYR A 44 9.61 -10.05 -2.58
N VAL A 45 9.82 -10.74 -3.71
CA VAL A 45 10.04 -12.20 -3.75
C VAL A 45 11.21 -12.67 -2.88
N ARG A 46 12.34 -11.95 -2.89
CA ARG A 46 13.55 -12.33 -2.16
C ARG A 46 13.30 -12.31 -0.65
N ASP A 47 12.76 -11.19 -0.16
CA ASP A 47 12.58 -10.99 1.28
C ASP A 47 11.51 -11.93 1.82
N ILE A 48 10.41 -12.10 1.10
CA ILE A 48 9.32 -13.01 1.45
C ILE A 48 9.77 -14.48 1.42
N THR A 49 10.52 -14.90 0.40
CA THR A 49 10.99 -16.30 0.31
C THR A 49 11.91 -16.66 1.48
N GLU A 50 12.75 -15.73 1.93
CA GLU A 50 13.60 -15.95 3.10
C GLU A 50 12.83 -15.87 4.42
N LEU A 51 11.79 -15.02 4.50
CA LEU A 51 10.92 -14.92 5.67
C LEU A 51 10.20 -16.24 5.92
N LEU A 52 9.62 -16.84 4.87
CA LEU A 52 8.86 -18.09 4.93
C LEU A 52 9.69 -19.30 5.36
N LYS A 53 11.02 -19.24 5.26
CA LYS A 53 11.92 -20.28 5.77
C LYS A 53 12.10 -20.23 7.29
N ARG A 54 11.72 -19.12 7.93
CA ARG A 54 12.02 -18.82 9.34
C ARG A 54 10.77 -18.65 10.19
N PHE A 55 9.67 -18.16 9.61
CA PHE A 55 8.45 -17.81 10.34
C PHE A 55 7.22 -18.45 9.73
N GLN A 56 6.25 -18.76 10.58
CA GLN A 56 4.95 -19.24 10.15
C GLN A 56 4.05 -18.05 9.76
N ILE A 57 3.99 -17.75 8.47
CA ILE A 57 3.10 -16.71 7.94
C ILE A 57 1.73 -17.33 7.66
N LYS A 58 0.67 -16.75 8.26
CA LYS A 58 -0.71 -17.25 8.16
C LYS A 58 -1.36 -16.85 6.85
N ALA A 59 -1.06 -15.66 6.37
CA ALA A 59 -1.60 -15.12 5.14
C ALA A 59 -0.71 -13.99 4.59
N MET A 60 -0.84 -13.72 3.30
CA MET A 60 -0.19 -12.61 2.63
C MET A 60 -1.16 -11.99 1.63
N ALA A 61 -1.05 -10.69 1.39
CA ALA A 61 -1.80 -10.03 0.32
C ALA A 61 -0.88 -9.07 -0.46
N HIS A 62 -0.87 -9.23 -1.78
CA HIS A 62 -0.26 -8.26 -2.68
C HIS A 62 -1.30 -7.15 -2.95
N ILE A 63 -0.97 -5.91 -2.59
CA ILE A 63 -1.87 -4.78 -2.72
C ILE A 63 -1.75 -4.22 -4.15
N THR A 64 -2.75 -4.55 -4.95
CA THR A 64 -2.83 -4.20 -6.38
C THR A 64 -4.12 -3.42 -6.65
N GLY A 65 -4.80 -3.66 -7.78
CA GLY A 65 -6.14 -3.12 -8.02
C GLY A 65 -7.12 -3.52 -6.92
N GLY A 66 -7.96 -2.59 -6.49
CA GLY A 66 -8.82 -2.76 -5.31
C GLY A 66 -8.17 -2.30 -3.99
N GLY A 67 -6.90 -1.89 -4.01
CA GLY A 67 -6.23 -1.25 -2.88
C GLY A 67 -6.20 -2.12 -1.62
N ILE A 68 -6.02 -1.49 -0.47
CA ILE A 68 -5.94 -2.19 0.83
C ILE A 68 -7.28 -2.87 1.14
N ILE A 69 -8.39 -2.15 0.90
CA ILE A 69 -9.76 -2.59 1.22
C ILE A 69 -10.14 -3.85 0.42
N GLY A 70 -9.74 -3.92 -0.85
CA GLY A 70 -10.11 -5.00 -1.75
C GLY A 70 -9.20 -6.22 -1.69
N ASN A 71 -7.93 -6.07 -1.29
CA ASN A 71 -6.96 -7.17 -1.34
C ASN A 71 -6.80 -7.92 -0.02
N ILE A 72 -6.73 -7.23 1.13
CA ILE A 72 -6.50 -7.87 2.43
C ILE A 72 -7.60 -8.88 2.81
N PRO A 73 -8.90 -8.60 2.64
CA PRO A 73 -9.96 -9.54 3.04
C PRO A 73 -9.93 -10.87 2.29
N ARG A 74 -9.31 -10.94 1.11
CA ARG A 74 -9.27 -12.16 0.28
C ARG A 74 -8.46 -13.30 0.91
N CYS A 75 -7.57 -12.99 1.86
CA CYS A 75 -6.74 -13.97 2.55
C CYS A 75 -7.10 -14.16 4.03
N ILE A 76 -8.23 -13.60 4.48
CA ILE A 76 -8.72 -13.72 5.86
C ILE A 76 -9.99 -14.58 5.87
N PRO A 77 -10.15 -15.52 6.82
CA PRO A 77 -11.36 -16.35 6.91
C PRO A 77 -12.60 -15.54 7.30
N GLN A 78 -13.77 -16.06 6.98
CA GLN A 78 -15.05 -15.49 7.42
C GLN A 78 -15.12 -15.39 8.95
N GLY A 79 -15.78 -14.34 9.45
CA GLY A 79 -15.88 -14.05 10.89
C GLY A 79 -14.72 -13.21 11.43
N TYR A 80 -13.83 -12.74 10.55
CA TYR A 80 -12.71 -11.86 10.89
C TYR A 80 -12.62 -10.66 9.94
N CYS A 81 -12.10 -9.54 10.45
CA CYS A 81 -11.78 -8.34 9.67
C CYS A 81 -10.35 -7.87 9.97
N ALA A 82 -9.78 -7.06 9.07
CA ALA A 82 -8.51 -6.38 9.31
C ALA A 82 -8.78 -4.97 9.85
N VAL A 83 -8.18 -4.62 10.99
CA VAL A 83 -8.20 -3.27 11.55
C VAL A 83 -6.84 -2.64 11.27
N ILE A 84 -6.81 -1.60 10.44
CA ILE A 84 -5.60 -0.97 9.92
C ILE A 84 -5.50 0.46 10.44
N ASP A 85 -4.40 0.80 11.11
CA ASP A 85 -4.10 2.15 11.57
C ASP A 85 -3.30 2.90 10.50
N LYS A 86 -3.94 3.88 9.86
CA LYS A 86 -3.38 4.67 8.76
C LYS A 86 -2.25 5.61 9.19
N LYS A 87 -2.01 5.77 10.49
CA LYS A 87 -0.96 6.64 11.05
C LYS A 87 0.37 5.91 11.24
N THR A 88 0.39 4.59 11.06
CA THR A 88 1.59 3.76 11.26
C THR A 88 2.62 3.86 10.15
N TRP A 89 2.28 4.43 8.99
CA TRP A 89 3.23 4.72 7.91
C TRP A 89 3.02 6.10 7.32
N LYS A 90 4.08 6.65 6.72
CA LYS A 90 3.99 7.89 5.95
C LYS A 90 3.54 7.57 4.52
N ARG A 91 2.39 8.11 4.13
CA ARG A 91 1.90 7.96 2.76
C ARG A 91 2.80 8.72 1.76
N PRO A 92 3.18 8.12 0.63
CA PRO A 92 3.87 8.82 -0.44
C PRO A 92 3.09 10.07 -0.91
N PRO A 93 3.75 11.22 -1.15
CA PRO A 93 3.06 12.48 -1.41
C PRO A 93 2.17 12.47 -2.67
N ILE A 94 2.48 11.62 -3.65
CA ILE A 94 1.66 11.43 -4.86
C ILE A 94 0.19 11.11 -4.56
N PHE A 95 -0.09 10.35 -3.49
CA PHE A 95 -1.47 10.02 -3.14
C PHE A 95 -2.22 11.24 -2.58
N ARG A 96 -1.53 12.15 -1.89
CA ARG A 96 -2.13 13.42 -1.45
C ARG A 96 -2.49 14.28 -2.66
N LEU A 97 -1.57 14.41 -3.62
CA LEU A 97 -1.81 15.17 -4.86
C LEU A 97 -3.00 14.62 -5.65
N ILE A 98 -3.06 13.30 -5.84
CA ILE A 98 -4.19 12.66 -6.54
C ILE A 98 -5.51 12.95 -5.82
N LYS A 99 -5.52 12.83 -4.49
CA LYS A 99 -6.71 13.08 -3.68
C LYS A 99 -7.19 14.53 -3.82
N GLU A 100 -6.29 15.50 -3.68
CA GLU A 100 -6.60 16.93 -3.67
C GLU A 100 -6.98 17.43 -5.07
N LEU A 101 -6.18 17.13 -6.09
CA LEU A 101 -6.44 17.57 -7.46
C LEU A 101 -7.62 16.84 -8.10
N GLY A 102 -7.81 15.56 -7.78
CA GLY A 102 -8.90 14.74 -8.31
C GLY A 102 -10.20 14.84 -7.51
N ASN A 103 -10.21 15.59 -6.41
CA ASN A 103 -11.33 15.64 -5.46
C ASN A 103 -11.84 14.23 -5.07
N VAL A 104 -10.91 13.31 -4.81
CA VAL A 104 -11.20 11.91 -4.52
C VAL A 104 -11.42 11.75 -3.01
N THR A 105 -12.44 10.99 -2.61
CA THR A 105 -12.68 10.70 -1.19
C THR A 105 -11.57 9.82 -0.62
N GLU A 106 -11.34 9.88 0.70
CA GLU A 106 -10.32 9.02 1.32
C GLU A 106 -10.65 7.53 1.14
N GLU A 107 -11.93 7.15 1.27
CA GLU A 107 -12.36 5.76 1.05
C GLU A 107 -12.00 5.27 -0.36
N GLU A 108 -12.29 6.07 -1.38
CA GLU A 108 -11.99 5.71 -2.77
C GLU A 108 -10.48 5.63 -3.02
N MET A 109 -9.68 6.48 -2.36
CA MET A 109 -8.22 6.37 -2.40
C MET A 109 -7.73 5.01 -1.89
N TYR A 110 -8.26 4.51 -0.76
CA TYR A 110 -7.90 3.20 -0.21
C TYR A 110 -8.49 2.00 -0.98
N ARG A 111 -9.56 2.22 -1.76
CA ARG A 111 -10.17 1.23 -2.66
C ARG A 111 -9.46 1.15 -4.00
N THR A 112 -8.85 2.22 -4.47
CA THR A 112 -8.16 2.24 -5.77
C THR A 112 -6.66 2.01 -5.64
N PHE A 113 -6.01 2.63 -4.65
CA PHE A 113 -4.56 2.66 -4.53
C PHE A 113 -4.02 1.83 -3.37
N ASN A 114 -2.73 1.51 -3.45
CA ASN A 114 -1.99 0.83 -2.39
C ASN A 114 -1.69 1.75 -1.18
N MET A 115 -1.83 3.07 -1.35
CA MET A 115 -1.62 4.09 -0.32
C MET A 115 -0.23 4.07 0.37
N GLY A 116 0.77 3.45 -0.27
CA GLY A 116 2.12 3.27 0.24
C GLY A 116 2.44 1.85 0.70
N ILE A 117 1.43 0.99 0.85
CA ILE A 117 1.61 -0.41 1.28
C ILE A 117 1.40 -1.33 0.08
N GLY A 118 2.49 -1.82 -0.51
CA GLY A 118 2.40 -2.71 -1.67
C GLY A 118 2.23 -4.18 -1.32
N PHE A 119 2.61 -4.64 -0.12
CA PHE A 119 2.49 -6.04 0.28
C PHE A 119 2.24 -6.14 1.77
N THR A 120 1.37 -7.06 2.18
CA THR A 120 1.08 -7.33 3.59
C THR A 120 1.30 -8.80 3.94
N ILE A 121 1.67 -9.02 5.19
CA ILE A 121 1.80 -10.35 5.79
C ILE A 121 0.96 -10.38 7.08
N ILE A 122 0.40 -11.54 7.39
CA ILE A 122 -0.36 -11.80 8.61
C ILE A 122 0.35 -12.93 9.36
N CYS A 123 0.70 -12.69 10.62
CA CYS A 123 1.47 -13.61 11.47
C CYS A 123 0.87 -13.67 12.87
N ASP A 124 1.43 -14.51 13.75
CA ASP A 124 1.11 -14.46 15.17
C ASP A 124 1.65 -13.19 15.82
N LYS A 125 0.93 -12.69 16.84
CA LYS A 125 1.31 -11.45 17.54
C LYS A 125 2.72 -11.57 18.14
N ASP A 126 3.09 -12.78 18.56
CA ASP A 126 4.35 -13.06 19.25
C ASP A 126 5.54 -13.03 18.28
N ASP A 127 5.29 -13.25 16.97
CA ASP A 127 6.32 -13.20 15.93
C ASP A 127 6.58 -11.79 15.38
N VAL A 128 5.69 -10.82 15.65
CA VAL A 128 5.75 -9.47 15.05
C VAL A 128 7.10 -8.80 15.29
N LYS A 129 7.65 -8.93 16.49
CA LYS A 129 8.94 -8.31 16.84
C LYS A 129 10.09 -8.93 16.05
N ASP A 130 10.14 -10.25 15.95
CA ASP A 130 11.23 -10.95 15.28
C ASP A 130 11.15 -10.81 13.76
N ILE A 131 9.93 -10.77 13.21
CA ILE A 131 9.69 -10.46 11.79
C ILE A 131 10.11 -9.02 11.47
N SER A 132 9.82 -8.07 12.36
CA SER A 132 10.26 -6.67 12.20
C SER A 132 11.79 -6.57 12.22
N ASN A 133 12.44 -7.25 13.17
CA ASN A 133 13.91 -7.35 13.22
C ASN A 133 14.49 -8.00 11.95
N PHE A 134 13.83 -9.01 11.40
CA PHE A 134 14.24 -9.64 10.14
C PHE A 134 14.23 -8.63 8.98
N PHE A 135 13.16 -7.86 8.79
CA PHE A 135 13.11 -6.85 7.73
C PHE A 135 14.09 -5.70 7.97
N ALA A 136 14.25 -5.26 9.23
CA ALA A 136 15.26 -4.26 9.60
C ALA A 136 16.68 -4.73 9.24
N SER A 137 17.02 -6.00 9.51
CA SER A 137 18.34 -6.57 9.19
C SER A 137 18.65 -6.62 7.68
N LYS A 138 17.61 -6.49 6.85
CA LYS A 138 17.70 -6.46 5.38
C LYS A 138 17.63 -5.06 4.79
N ASN A 139 17.46 -4.03 5.62
CA ASN A 139 17.15 -2.67 5.20
C ASN A 139 15.87 -2.59 4.35
N THR A 140 14.89 -3.46 4.62
CA THR A 140 13.58 -3.44 3.97
C THR A 140 12.63 -2.59 4.82
N GLU A 141 12.10 -1.52 4.23
CA GLU A 141 11.09 -0.69 4.88
C GLU A 141 9.83 -1.53 5.17
N HIS A 142 9.36 -1.46 6.41
CA HIS A 142 8.23 -2.24 6.89
C HIS A 142 7.51 -1.49 8.02
N PHE A 143 6.24 -1.82 8.22
CA PHE A 143 5.39 -1.18 9.21
C PHE A 143 4.49 -2.23 9.85
N ASN A 144 4.29 -2.13 11.17
CA ASN A 144 3.19 -2.82 11.82
C ASN A 144 1.92 -1.98 11.62
N ILE A 145 1.09 -2.37 10.66
CA ILE A 145 -0.02 -1.54 10.19
C ILE A 145 -1.37 -1.84 10.87
N GLY A 146 -1.48 -2.90 11.67
CA GLY A 146 -2.79 -3.29 12.18
C GLY A 146 -2.87 -4.69 12.75
N THR A 147 -4.11 -5.14 12.96
CA THR A 147 -4.44 -6.43 13.58
C THR A 147 -5.60 -7.11 12.87
N ILE A 148 -5.71 -8.43 13.01
CA ILE A 148 -6.90 -9.18 12.61
C ILE A 148 -7.79 -9.37 13.84
N GLN A 149 -9.07 -9.04 13.71
CA GLN A 149 -10.06 -9.10 14.80
C GLN A 149 -11.29 -9.88 14.35
N LYS A 150 -12.10 -10.35 15.30
CA LYS A 150 -13.42 -10.92 14.97
C LYS A 150 -14.34 -9.81 14.43
N GLY A 151 -15.11 -10.12 13.39
CA GLY A 151 -16.02 -9.17 12.77
C GLY A 151 -16.66 -9.69 11.50
N ASP A 152 -17.41 -8.83 10.81
CA ASP A 152 -18.26 -9.21 9.67
C ASP A 152 -17.51 -9.28 8.32
N GLY A 153 -16.17 -9.32 8.34
CA GLY A 153 -15.34 -9.27 7.13
C GLY A 153 -14.81 -7.87 6.80
N GLY A 154 -13.98 -7.79 5.77
CA GLY A 154 -13.51 -6.52 5.22
C GLY A 154 -12.34 -5.88 5.99
N VAL A 155 -12.20 -4.56 5.79
CA VAL A 155 -11.14 -3.73 6.40
C VAL A 155 -11.79 -2.55 7.13
N VAL A 156 -11.38 -2.33 8.37
CA VAL A 156 -11.69 -1.13 9.15
C VAL A 156 -10.45 -0.23 9.16
N LEU A 157 -10.58 1.00 8.70
CA LEU A 157 -9.50 2.00 8.67
C LEU A 157 -9.61 2.94 9.88
N CYS A 158 -8.54 3.02 10.68
CA CYS A 158 -8.43 3.87 11.88
C CYS A 158 -7.41 5.00 11.69
#